data_AF-A0A6C0APY1-F1
#
_entry.id   AF-A0A6C0APY1-F1
#
_cell.length_a   1.000
_cell.length_b   1.000
_cell.length_c   1.000
_cell.angle_alpha   90.00
_cell.angle_beta   90.00
_cell.angle_gamma   90.00
#
_symmetry.space_group_name_H-M   'P 1'
#
loop_
_entity.id
_entity.type
_entity.pdbx_description
1 polymer ?
#
loop_
_entity_poly.entity_id
_entity_poly.type
_entity_poly.pdbx_seq_one_letter_code
_entity_poly.pdbx_strand_id
1 'polypeptide(L)'
;MSILTADELKNILKEVQADEKIPLLEIAEGWLHWFKKKGDRYIKDAAKLGYTEVTLDLPIEIAQSFDRKSLIFIQKTMKELLEGCFIGFIEDEYDEKPICRLIISWK
;
A
#
# COMPACT_ATOMS: atom_id res chain seq x y z
N MET A 1 -16.73 27.71 13.99
CA MET A 1 -16.24 26.51 13.29
C MET A 1 -15.87 25.50 14.36
N SER A 2 -16.55 24.35 14.41
CA SER A 2 -16.24 23.30 15.38
C SER A 2 -14.95 22.61 14.95
N ILE A 3 -13.94 22.61 15.81
CA ILE A 3 -12.69 21.86 15.58
C ILE A 3 -12.97 20.45 16.06
N LEU A 4 -13.17 19.52 15.12
CA LEU A 4 -13.34 18.11 15.43
C LEU A 4 -12.07 17.59 16.11
N THR A 5 -12.25 16.89 17.22
CA THR A 5 -11.16 16.24 17.95
C THR A 5 -10.69 14.99 17.21
N ALA A 6 -9.47 14.53 17.48
CA ALA A 6 -8.90 13.34 16.82
C ALA A 6 -9.74 12.06 17.06
N ASP A 7 -10.43 11.98 18.20
CA ASP A 7 -11.28 10.85 18.55
C ASP A 7 -12.64 10.90 17.83
N GLU A 8 -13.19 12.09 17.61
CA GLU A 8 -14.39 12.27 16.77
C GLU A 8 -14.11 11.91 15.31
N LEU A 9 -12.93 12.28 14.79
CA LEU A 9 -12.46 11.85 13.46
C LEU A 9 -12.33 10.33 13.37
N LYS A 10 -11.77 9.67 14.39
CA LYS A 10 -11.69 8.20 14.44
C LYS A 10 -13.07 7.54 14.47
N ASN A 11 -14.02 8.12 15.19
CA ASN A 11 -15.39 7.57 15.27
C ASN A 11 -16.15 7.73 13.96
N ILE A 12 -16.04 8.90 13.32
CA ILE A 12 -16.62 9.13 11.99
C ILE A 12 -16.00 8.19 10.96
N LEU A 13 -14.68 7.99 11.00
CA LEU A 13 -14.00 7.02 10.14
C LEU A 13 -14.50 5.58 10.38
N LYS A 14 -14.71 5.19 11.63
CA LYS A 14 -15.24 3.86 11.98
C LYS A 14 -16.68 3.67 11.49
N GLU A 15 -17.53 4.68 11.60
CA GLU A 15 -18.93 4.63 11.13
C GLU A 15 -18.98 4.58 9.60
N VAL A 16 -18.19 5.38 8.90
CA VAL A 16 -18.10 5.36 7.43
C VAL A 16 -17.50 4.04 6.90
N GLN A 17 -16.54 3.46 7.61
CA GLN A 17 -15.97 2.14 7.27
C GLN A 17 -16.93 0.96 7.54
N ALA A 18 -17.97 1.16 8.35
CA ALA A 18 -18.93 0.11 8.67
C ALA A 18 -20.02 -0.07 7.61
N ASP A 19 -20.29 0.96 6.79
CA ASP A 19 -21.42 0.95 5.85
C ASP A 19 -21.11 0.27 4.50
N GLU A 20 -19.84 0.15 4.10
CA GLU A 20 -19.44 -0.65 2.93
C GLU A 20 -18.11 -1.34 3.21
N LYS A 21 -18.13 -2.66 3.47
CA LYS A 21 -16.90 -3.48 3.41
C LYS A 21 -16.46 -3.56 1.95
N ILE A 22 -15.71 -2.54 1.51
CA ILE A 22 -15.08 -2.53 0.20
C ILE A 22 -14.22 -3.79 0.09
N PRO A 23 -14.43 -4.65 -0.93
CA PRO A 23 -13.61 -5.83 -1.13
C PRO A 23 -12.12 -5.48 -1.20
N LEU A 24 -11.26 -6.26 -0.55
CA LEU A 24 -9.80 -6.02 -0.53
C LEU A 24 -9.21 -5.88 -1.94
N LEU A 25 -9.81 -6.54 -2.93
CA LEU A 25 -9.42 -6.43 -4.33
C LEU A 25 -9.66 -5.03 -4.91
N GLU A 26 -10.80 -4.40 -4.59
CA GLU A 26 -11.10 -3.03 -5.04
C GLU A 26 -10.17 -2.02 -4.36
N ILE A 27 -9.83 -2.25 -3.08
CA ILE A 27 -8.81 -1.45 -2.37
C ILE A 27 -7.45 -1.59 -3.07
N ALA A 28 -7.08 -2.81 -3.50
CA ALA A 28 -5.84 -3.07 -4.21
C ALA A 28 -5.80 -2.35 -5.58
N GLU A 29 -6.91 -2.37 -6.33
CA GLU A 29 -7.05 -1.64 -7.59
C GLU A 29 -6.91 -0.12 -7.41
N GLY A 30 -7.58 0.44 -6.39
CA GLY A 30 -7.46 1.85 -6.05
C GLY A 30 -6.02 2.26 -5.72
N TRP A 31 -5.32 1.45 -4.92
CA TRP A 31 -3.92 1.67 -4.60
C TRP A 31 -3.01 1.57 -5.83
N LEU A 32 -3.22 0.58 -6.71
CA LEU A 32 -2.46 0.44 -7.95
C LEU A 32 -2.68 1.63 -8.91
N HIS A 33 -3.89 2.18 -8.97
CA HIS A 33 -4.17 3.40 -9.75
C HIS A 33 -3.41 4.61 -9.20
N TRP A 34 -3.36 4.76 -7.87
CA TRP A 34 -2.52 5.77 -7.23
C TRP A 34 -1.04 5.54 -7.54
N PHE A 35 -0.57 4.30 -7.47
CA PHE A 35 0.81 3.92 -7.74
C PHE A 35 1.21 4.28 -9.19
N LYS A 36 0.38 3.96 -10.18
CA LYS A 36 0.60 4.34 -11.59
C LYS A 36 0.74 5.85 -11.78
N LYS A 37 0.01 6.65 -11.01
CA LYS A 37 0.05 8.12 -11.10
C LYS A 37 1.23 8.75 -10.37
N LYS A 38 1.63 8.19 -9.22
CA LYS A 38 2.57 8.85 -8.29
C LYS A 38 3.71 7.97 -7.80
N GLY A 39 3.49 6.67 -7.65
CA GLY A 39 4.47 5.71 -7.13
C GLY A 39 5.69 5.51 -8.03
N ASP A 40 5.51 5.50 -9.35
CA ASP A 40 6.62 5.40 -10.31
C ASP A 40 7.64 6.53 -10.15
N ARG A 41 7.18 7.75 -9.87
CA ARG A 41 8.06 8.89 -9.62
C ARG A 41 8.92 8.67 -8.37
N TYR A 42 8.36 8.06 -7.33
CA TYR A 42 9.08 7.77 -6.08
C TYR A 42 10.26 6.83 -6.33
N ILE A 43 10.05 5.78 -7.12
CA ILE A 43 11.11 4.83 -7.52
C ILE A 43 12.19 5.53 -8.33
N LYS A 44 11.80 6.34 -9.33
CA LYS A 44 12.75 7.10 -10.17
C LYS A 44 13.58 8.08 -9.35
N ASP A 45 12.97 8.75 -8.39
CA ASP A 45 13.68 9.71 -7.54
C ASP A 45 14.61 8.98 -6.55
N ALA A 46 14.22 7.82 -6.01
CA ALA A 46 15.10 6.97 -5.22
C ALA A 46 16.30 6.45 -6.03
N ALA A 47 16.08 6.00 -7.26
CA ALA A 47 17.16 5.55 -8.14
C ALA A 47 18.18 6.66 -8.43
N LYS A 48 17.73 7.91 -8.64
CA LYS A 48 18.63 9.08 -8.81
C LYS A 48 19.48 9.38 -7.58
N LEU A 49 18.99 9.05 -6.39
CA LEU A 49 19.71 9.21 -5.13
C LEU A 49 20.70 8.06 -4.86
N GLY A 50 20.78 7.07 -5.76
CA GLY A 50 21.70 5.95 -5.65
C GLY A 50 21.15 4.75 -4.86
N TYR A 51 19.86 4.74 -4.53
CA TYR A 51 19.23 3.57 -3.91
C TYR A 51 19.01 2.46 -4.96
N THR A 52 19.09 1.22 -4.51
CA THR A 52 18.83 0.00 -5.30
C THR A 52 17.52 -0.68 -4.93
N GLU A 53 16.83 -0.16 -3.90
CA GLU A 53 15.55 -0.67 -3.44
C GLU A 53 14.75 0.39 -2.69
N VAL A 54 13.43 0.20 -2.66
CA VAL A 54 12.48 0.97 -1.84
C VAL A 54 11.43 0.06 -1.25
N THR A 55 10.92 0.46 -0.09
CA THR A 55 9.74 -0.12 0.56
C THR A 55 8.56 0.82 0.42
N LEU A 56 7.39 0.29 0.10
CA LEU A 56 6.14 1.03 -0.01
C LEU A 56 5.07 0.46 0.91
N ASP A 57 4.32 1.36 1.53
CA ASP A 57 3.17 1.02 2.35
C ASP A 57 1.98 0.62 1.47
N LEU A 58 1.35 -0.49 1.83
CA LEU A 58 0.07 -0.92 1.30
C LEU A 58 -1.06 -0.28 2.14
N PRO A 59 -2.30 -0.21 1.61
CA PRO A 59 -3.47 0.13 2.41
C PRO A 59 -3.55 -0.79 3.64
N ILE A 60 -3.87 -0.23 4.80
CA ILE A 60 -3.76 -0.94 6.08
C ILE A 60 -4.62 -2.20 6.11
N GLU A 61 -5.76 -2.19 5.41
CA GLU A 61 -6.68 -3.32 5.25
C GLU A 61 -6.02 -4.48 4.51
N ILE A 62 -5.16 -4.21 3.53
CA ILE A 62 -4.41 -5.23 2.79
C ILE A 62 -3.16 -5.64 3.59
N ALA A 63 -2.45 -4.66 4.15
CA ALA A 63 -1.21 -4.87 4.88
C ALA A 63 -1.41 -5.78 6.11
N GLN A 64 -2.52 -5.61 6.85
CA GLN A 64 -2.84 -6.40 8.04
C GLN A 64 -3.59 -7.70 7.74
N SER A 65 -4.29 -7.79 6.61
CA SER A 65 -5.06 -9.01 6.29
C SER A 65 -4.20 -10.14 5.75
N PHE A 66 -3.01 -9.84 5.21
CA PHE A 66 -2.17 -10.79 4.49
C PHE A 66 -2.95 -11.57 3.41
N ASP A 67 -3.99 -10.96 2.84
CA ASP A 67 -4.85 -11.63 1.87
C ASP A 67 -4.06 -12.00 0.61
N ARG A 68 -3.86 -13.29 0.41
CA ARG A 68 -3.01 -13.82 -0.66
C ARG A 68 -3.48 -13.40 -2.05
N LYS A 69 -4.80 -13.30 -2.28
CA LYS A 69 -5.34 -12.92 -3.60
C LYS A 69 -4.97 -11.48 -3.94
N SER A 70 -5.20 -10.57 -3.01
CA SER A 70 -4.87 -9.14 -3.15
C SER A 70 -3.36 -8.93 -3.30
N LEU A 71 -2.54 -9.61 -2.51
CA LEU A 71 -1.08 -9.53 -2.61
C LEU A 71 -0.55 -10.06 -3.95
N ILE A 72 -1.05 -11.20 -4.43
CA ILE A 72 -0.67 -11.75 -5.76
C ILE A 72 -1.10 -10.79 -6.86
N PHE A 73 -2.30 -10.21 -6.77
CA PHE A 73 -2.79 -9.24 -7.74
C PHE A 73 -1.90 -8.00 -7.81
N ILE A 74 -1.53 -7.43 -6.66
CA ILE A 74 -0.59 -6.31 -6.56
C ILE A 74 0.76 -6.71 -7.16
N GLN A 75 1.34 -7.83 -6.73
CA GLN A 75 2.66 -8.27 -7.20
C GLN A 75 2.68 -8.47 -8.71
N LYS A 76 1.66 -9.13 -9.28
CA LYS A 76 1.56 -9.36 -10.72
C LYS A 76 1.48 -8.05 -11.48
N THR A 77 0.57 -7.16 -11.06
CA THR A 77 0.39 -5.86 -11.72
C THR A 77 1.64 -5.00 -11.64
N MET A 78 2.32 -5.00 -10.49
CA MET A 78 3.57 -4.27 -10.29
C MET A 78 4.70 -4.80 -11.17
N LYS A 79 4.81 -6.13 -11.34
CA LYS A 79 5.78 -6.75 -12.25
C LYS A 79 5.56 -6.35 -13.70
N GLU A 80 4.31 -6.22 -14.13
CA GLU A 80 3.97 -5.75 -15.48
C GLU A 80 4.29 -4.25 -15.67
N LEU A 81 4.21 -3.45 -14.60
CA LEU A 81 4.50 -2.01 -14.66
C LEU A 81 6.00 -1.68 -14.55
N LEU A 82 6.75 -2.49 -13.81
CA LEU A 82 8.16 -2.27 -13.49
C LEU A 82 9.01 -3.41 -14.05
N GLU A 83 9.08 -3.51 -15.37
CA GLU A 83 9.90 -4.52 -16.02
C GLU A 83 11.36 -4.45 -15.55
N GLY A 84 11.94 -5.61 -15.21
CA GLY A 84 13.30 -5.73 -14.71
C GLY A 84 13.48 -5.47 -13.20
N CYS A 85 12.44 -5.04 -12.49
CA CYS A 85 12.48 -4.89 -11.03
C CYS A 85 12.07 -6.19 -10.32
N PHE A 86 12.72 -6.47 -9.19
CA PHE A 86 12.24 -7.44 -8.22
C PHE A 86 11.10 -6.83 -7.41
N ILE A 87 9.97 -7.54 -7.34
CA ILE A 87 8.79 -7.15 -6.56
C ILE A 87 8.50 -8.25 -5.54
N GLY A 88 8.59 -7.92 -4.26
CA GLY A 88 8.38 -8.83 -3.15
C GLY A 88 7.58 -8.18 -2.02
N PHE A 89 7.38 -8.95 -0.95
CA PHE A 89 6.77 -8.47 0.27
C PHE A 89 7.68 -8.79 1.45
N ILE A 90 7.73 -7.88 2.41
CA ILE A 90 8.42 -8.07 3.70
C ILE A 90 7.41 -7.90 4.83
N GLU A 91 7.66 -8.60 5.92
CA GLU A 91 6.91 -8.43 7.16
C GLU A 91 7.55 -7.32 7.99
N ASP A 92 6.73 -6.47 8.57
CA ASP A 92 7.09 -5.36 9.44
C ASP A 92 6.03 -5.22 10.54
N GLU A 93 6.16 -4.22 11.42
CA GLU A 93 5.23 -3.98 12.52
C GLU A 93 4.66 -2.55 12.50
N TYR A 94 3.35 -2.43 12.71
CA TYR A 94 2.68 -1.15 12.92
C TYR A 94 1.65 -1.29 14.04
N ASP A 95 1.81 -0.48 15.10
CA ASP A 95 0.94 -0.51 16.29
C ASP A 95 0.88 -1.91 16.94
N GLU A 96 2.06 -2.52 17.16
CA GLU A 96 2.25 -3.87 17.73
C GLU A 96 1.57 -4.99 16.91
N LYS A 97 1.19 -4.71 15.66
CA LYS A 97 0.57 -5.68 14.76
C LYS A 97 1.46 -5.94 13.54
N PRO A 98 1.55 -7.20 13.09
CA PRO A 98 2.28 -7.52 11.88
C PRO A 98 1.59 -6.88 10.67
N ILE A 99 2.40 -6.29 9.81
CA ILE A 99 1.97 -5.72 8.53
C ILE A 99 2.87 -6.21 7.40
N CYS A 100 2.27 -6.32 6.23
CA CYS A 100 2.96 -6.61 4.98
C CYS A 100 3.31 -5.29 4.26
N ARG A 101 4.59 -5.11 3.93
CA ARG A 101 5.09 -4.01 3.10
C ARG A 101 5.57 -4.51 1.76
N LEU A 102 5.39 -3.71 0.72
CA LEU A 102 5.89 -4.02 -0.62
C LEU A 102 7.36 -3.60 -0.73
N ILE A 103 8.22 -4.50 -1.17
CA ILE A 103 9.61 -4.19 -1.51
C ILE A 103 9.80 -4.23 -3.03
N ILE A 104 10.46 -3.21 -3.56
CA ILE A 104 10.80 -3.06 -4.96
C ILE A 104 12.31 -2.85 -5.05
N SER A 105 13.01 -3.71 -5.78
CA SER A 105 14.46 -3.61 -5.97
C SER A 105 14.83 -3.65 -7.45
N TRP A 106 15.86 -2.91 -7.82
CA TRP A 106 16.43 -2.87 -9.17
C TRP A 106 17.95 -2.99 -9.11
N LYS A 107 18.55 -3.45 -10.21
CA LYS A 107 19.99 -3.56 -10.40
C LYS A 107 20.49 -2.58 -11.45
#